data_AF-A0A9D9Q041-F1
#
_entry.id   AF-A0A9D9Q041-F1
#
_cell.length_a   1.000
_cell.length_b   1.000
_cell.length_c   1.000
_cell.angle_alpha   90.00
_cell.angle_beta   90.00
_cell.angle_gamma   90.00
#
_symmetry.space_group_name_H-M   'P 1'
#
loop_
_entity.id
_entity.type
_entity.pdbx_description
1 polymer ?
#
loop_
_entity_poly.entity_id
_entity_poly.type
_entity_poly.pdbx_seq_one_letter_code
_entity_poly.pdbx_strand_id
1 'polypeptide(L)'
;MTHRMAALLCVLTVGSAAVGAASNGFTSTWKSPEAGPMNFAGRKVAAIAIVGDESLRMSAEEALAREISARGPKAEAAYRLISPSRPCSSTLRARSRSGPA
;
A
#
# COMPACT_ATOMS: atom_id res chain seq x y z
N MET A 1 -6.57 -26.84 40.51
CA MET A 1 -7.58 -25.91 39.94
C MET A 1 -6.98 -24.77 39.10
N THR A 2 -5.66 -24.55 39.13
CA THR A 2 -4.95 -23.45 38.44
C THR A 2 -4.60 -23.74 36.98
N HIS A 3 -4.37 -25.01 36.61
CA HIS A 3 -4.04 -25.39 35.23
C HIS A 3 -5.22 -25.28 34.24
N ARG A 4 -6.46 -25.45 34.71
CA ARG A 4 -7.66 -25.32 33.88
C ARG A 4 -7.95 -23.85 33.52
N MET A 5 -7.66 -22.92 34.43
CA MET A 5 -7.74 -21.47 34.17
C MET A 5 -6.61 -20.99 33.26
N ALA A 6 -5.38 -21.49 33.45
CA ALA A 6 -4.26 -21.17 32.56
C ALA A 6 -4.48 -21.67 31.12
N ALA A 7 -5.06 -22.87 30.97
CA ALA A 7 -5.42 -23.41 29.65
C ALA A 7 -6.52 -22.59 28.96
N LEU A 8 -7.53 -22.14 29.71
CA LEU A 8 -8.60 -21.28 29.19
C LEU A 8 -8.08 -19.89 28.76
N LEU A 9 -7.15 -19.29 29.51
CA LEU A 9 -6.53 -18.02 29.14
C LEU A 9 -5.67 -18.13 27.87
N CYS A 10 -4.98 -19.26 27.68
CA CYS A 10 -4.11 -19.49 26.52
C CYS A 10 -4.90 -19.73 25.22
N VAL A 11 -6.11 -20.30 25.31
CA VAL A 11 -7.00 -20.48 24.14
C VAL A 11 -7.62 -19.15 23.71
N LEU A 12 -7.90 -18.24 24.65
CA LEU A 12 -8.48 -16.92 24.37
C LEU A 12 -7.50 -15.95 23.66
N THR A 13 -6.19 -16.09 23.86
CA THR A 13 -5.20 -15.20 23.21
C THR A 13 -4.88 -15.58 21.77
N VAL A 14 -5.13 -16.83 21.36
CA VAL A 14 -4.86 -17.30 19.98
C VAL A 14 -6.00 -16.94 19.01
N GLY A 15 -7.21 -16.67 19.51
CA GLY A 15 -8.39 -16.40 18.68
C GLY A 15 -8.47 -15.00 18.05
N SER A 16 -7.69 -14.03 18.53
CA SER A 16 -7.89 -12.61 18.17
C SER A 16 -7.06 -12.12 16.98
N ALA A 17 -6.23 -12.96 16.36
CA ALA A 17 -5.33 -12.53 15.28
C ALA A 17 -5.97 -12.52 13.86
N ALA A 18 -7.23 -12.94 13.71
CA ALA A 18 -7.84 -13.16 12.38
C ALA A 18 -8.82 -12.05 11.92
N VAL A 19 -9.05 -10.99 12.71
CA VAL A 19 -9.98 -9.91 12.32
C VAL A 19 -9.22 -8.85 11.53
N GLY A 20 -8.97 -9.12 10.25
CA GLY A 20 -8.32 -8.15 9.38
C GLY A 20 -8.12 -8.54 7.91
N ALA A 21 -8.47 -9.75 7.51
CA ALA A 21 -8.50 -10.11 6.09
C ALA A 21 -9.76 -9.51 5.43
N ALA A 22 -9.80 -8.18 5.30
CA ALA A 22 -10.63 -7.57 4.27
C ALA A 22 -10.25 -8.25 2.94
N SER A 23 -11.22 -8.72 2.15
CA SER A 23 -10.95 -9.38 0.87
C SER A 23 -10.38 -8.38 -0.14
N ASN A 24 -9.13 -7.98 0.05
CA ASN A 24 -8.33 -7.23 -0.89
C ASN A 24 -7.88 -8.18 -2.01
N GLY A 25 -8.85 -8.62 -2.81
CA GLY A 25 -8.62 -9.46 -3.96
C GLY A 25 -7.76 -8.71 -4.99
N PHE A 26 -6.73 -9.37 -5.48
CA PHE A 26 -5.94 -8.85 -6.58
C PHE A 26 -6.78 -8.88 -7.87
N THR A 27 -7.35 -7.73 -8.25
CA THR A 27 -8.28 -7.68 -9.39
C THR A 27 -7.58 -7.82 -10.74
N SER A 28 -6.48 -7.10 -10.95
CA SER A 28 -5.83 -7.04 -12.26
C SER A 28 -4.40 -6.51 -12.16
N THR A 29 -3.48 -7.11 -12.93
CA THR A 29 -2.18 -6.51 -13.25
C THR A 29 -2.26 -6.00 -14.68
N TRP A 30 -1.75 -4.80 -14.94
CA TRP A 30 -1.47 -4.36 -16.29
C TRP A 30 0.04 -4.31 -16.53
N LYS A 31 0.48 -4.87 -17.66
CA LYS A 31 1.83 -4.71 -18.20
C LYS A 31 1.67 -4.14 -19.61
N SER A 32 2.53 -3.20 -19.99
CA SER A 32 2.55 -2.71 -21.38
C SER A 32 2.79 -3.87 -22.36
N PRO A 33 1.99 -4.00 -23.43
CA PRO A 33 2.18 -5.03 -24.45
C PRO A 33 3.55 -4.92 -25.15
N GLU A 34 4.09 -3.71 -25.23
CA GLU A 34 5.39 -3.40 -25.84
C GLU A 34 6.56 -3.62 -24.87
N ALA A 35 6.28 -3.84 -23.58
CA ALA A 35 7.33 -4.10 -22.61
C ALA A 35 7.86 -5.53 -22.78
N GLY A 36 9.06 -5.64 -23.36
CA GLY A 36 9.81 -6.88 -23.46
C GLY A 36 10.20 -7.49 -22.09
N PRO A 37 11.09 -8.49 -22.08
CA PRO A 37 11.63 -9.05 -20.85
C PRO A 37 12.33 -7.94 -20.05
N MET A 38 11.80 -7.59 -18.88
CA MET A 38 12.41 -6.59 -17.99
C MET A 38 13.20 -7.30 -16.91
N ASN A 39 14.52 -7.08 -16.88
CA ASN A 39 15.38 -7.53 -15.78
C ASN A 39 15.56 -6.39 -14.76
N PHE A 40 15.03 -6.56 -13.56
CA PHE A 40 15.13 -5.55 -12.49
C PHE A 40 16.32 -5.77 -11.54
N ALA A 41 17.19 -6.75 -11.81
CA ALA A 41 18.35 -7.03 -10.97
C ALA A 41 19.26 -5.81 -10.84
N GLY A 42 19.53 -5.40 -9.60
CA GLY A 42 20.38 -4.24 -9.29
C GLY A 42 19.81 -2.87 -9.63
N ARG A 43 18.62 -2.80 -10.25
CA ARG A 43 17.98 -1.53 -10.62
C ARG A 43 17.09 -1.02 -9.49
N LYS A 44 17.03 0.31 -9.34
CA LYS A 44 16.07 0.95 -8.45
C LYS A 44 14.68 0.92 -9.07
N VAL A 45 13.68 0.56 -8.27
CA VAL A 45 12.27 0.48 -8.68
C VAL A 45 11.44 1.33 -7.73
N ALA A 46 10.61 2.23 -8.27
CA ALA A 46 9.67 3.00 -7.46
C ALA A 46 8.40 2.18 -7.18
N ALA A 47 8.03 2.06 -5.90
CA ALA A 47 6.79 1.43 -5.46
C ALA A 47 5.73 2.51 -5.20
N ILE A 48 4.70 2.57 -6.05
CA ILE A 48 3.63 3.58 -5.98
C ILE A 48 2.32 2.90 -5.57
N ALA A 49 1.62 3.48 -4.60
CA ALA A 49 0.24 3.13 -4.28
C ALA A 49 -0.67 4.34 -4.51
N ILE A 50 -1.83 4.14 -5.14
CA ILE A 50 -2.78 5.21 -5.41
C ILE A 50 -3.97 5.03 -4.45
N VAL A 51 -3.95 5.78 -3.35
CA VAL A 51 -4.97 5.76 -2.30
C VAL A 51 -5.27 7.20 -1.89
N GLY A 52 -6.53 7.49 -1.54
CA GLY A 52 -6.97 8.83 -1.16
C GLY A 52 -6.47 9.27 0.23
N ASP A 53 -6.16 8.32 1.11
CA ASP A 53 -5.59 8.58 2.43
C ASP A 53 -4.05 8.48 2.40
N GLU A 54 -3.40 9.49 2.98
CA GLU A 54 -1.93 9.63 2.95
C GLU A 54 -1.24 8.56 3.79
N SER A 55 -1.76 8.29 5.00
CA SER A 55 -1.13 7.36 5.93
C SER A 55 -1.27 5.91 5.42
N LEU A 56 -2.42 5.58 4.83
CA LEU A 56 -2.62 4.32 4.13
C LEU A 56 -1.75 4.21 2.89
N ARG A 57 -1.57 5.29 2.12
CA ARG A 57 -0.66 5.29 0.97
C ARG A 57 0.79 5.02 1.39
N MET A 58 1.31 5.76 2.37
CA MET A 58 2.69 5.61 2.85
C MET A 58 2.95 4.18 3.36
N SER A 59 2.06 3.66 4.21
CA SER A 59 2.21 2.29 4.74
C SER A 59 2.13 1.22 3.64
N ALA A 60 1.25 1.40 2.64
CA ALA A 60 1.16 0.50 1.48
C ALA A 60 2.41 0.55 0.59
N GLU A 61 2.97 1.74 0.33
CA GLU A 61 4.18 1.90 -0.47
C GLU A 61 5.41 1.29 0.20
N GLU A 62 5.54 1.45 1.53
CA GLU A 62 6.61 0.82 2.32
C GLU A 62 6.49 -0.71 2.32
N ALA A 63 5.28 -1.24 2.50
CA ALA A 63 5.03 -2.68 2.42
C ALA A 63 5.36 -3.21 1.02
N LEU A 64 4.93 -2.51 -0.03
CA LEU A 64 5.20 -2.88 -1.42
C LEU A 64 6.70 -2.84 -1.74
N ALA A 65 7.42 -1.79 -1.29
CA ALA A 65 8.86 -1.68 -1.48
C ALA A 65 9.61 -2.83 -0.78
N ARG A 66 9.15 -3.27 0.39
CA ARG A 66 9.72 -4.41 1.10
C ARG A 66 9.53 -5.72 0.31
N GLU A 67 8.32 -5.97 -0.16
CA GLU A 67 7.99 -7.18 -0.93
C GLU A 67 8.71 -7.24 -2.27
N ILE A 68 8.81 -6.13 -2.99
CA ILE A 68 9.60 -6.06 -4.22
C ILE A 68 11.08 -6.28 -3.89
N SER A 69 11.59 -5.66 -2.82
CA SER A 69 13.00 -5.82 -2.45
C SER A 69 13.38 -7.24 -2.05
N ALA A 70 12.47 -7.97 -1.38
CA ALA A 70 12.65 -9.38 -1.05
C ALA A 70 12.80 -10.27 -2.30
N ARG A 71 12.29 -9.83 -3.46
CA ARG A 71 12.35 -10.56 -4.74
C ARG A 71 13.56 -10.19 -5.60
N GLY A 72 14.45 -9.33 -5.10
CA GLY A 72 15.74 -9.01 -5.73
C GLY A 72 15.97 -7.56 -6.20
N PRO A 73 14.97 -6.84 -6.74
CA PRO A 73 15.14 -5.41 -7.09
C PRO A 73 15.44 -4.54 -5.86
N LYS A 74 15.98 -3.33 -6.05
CA LYS A 74 16.10 -2.35 -4.96
C LYS A 74 14.89 -1.42 -5.00
N ALA A 75 13.81 -1.78 -4.32
CA ALA A 75 12.60 -0.96 -4.34
C ALA A 75 12.60 0.13 -3.27
N GLU A 76 12.02 1.28 -3.60
CA GLU A 76 11.93 2.45 -2.73
C GLU A 76 10.51 3.02 -2.80
N ALA A 77 9.96 3.41 -1.65
CA ALA A 77 8.61 3.97 -1.56
C ALA A 77 8.52 5.29 -2.33
N ALA A 78 7.46 5.45 -3.12
CA ALA A 78 7.35 6.57 -4.04
C ALA A 78 7.25 7.92 -3.34
N TYR A 79 6.63 8.03 -2.16
CA TYR A 79 6.58 9.30 -1.41
C TYR A 79 7.97 9.86 -1.05
N ARG A 80 9.01 9.01 -1.03
CA ARG A 80 10.41 9.46 -0.81
C ARG A 80 11.04 10.02 -2.07
N LEU A 81 10.58 9.57 -3.24
CA LEU A 81 11.07 9.98 -4.56
C LEU A 81 10.29 11.17 -5.10
N ILE A 82 8.98 11.17 -4.87
CA ILE A 82 8.01 12.15 -5.32
C ILE A 82 7.61 12.93 -4.07
N SER A 83 8.23 14.09 -3.84
CA SER A 83 7.74 15.02 -2.82
C SER A 83 6.26 15.32 -3.10
N PRO A 84 5.40 15.43 -2.06
CA PRO A 84 4.00 15.81 -2.24
C PRO A 84 3.96 17.20 -2.88
N SER A 85 3.87 17.19 -4.20
CA SER A 85 3.75 18.39 -5.00
C SER A 85 2.32 18.89 -4.90
N ARG A 86 2.18 20.20 -5.11
CA ARG A 86 0.97 21.00 -4.91
C ARG A 86 -0.33 20.30 -5.33
N PRO A 87 -1.46 20.63 -4.68
CA PRO A 87 -2.76 20.09 -5.06
C PRO A 87 -2.94 20.15 -6.58
N CYS A 88 -3.33 19.01 -7.15
CA CYS A 88 -3.61 18.90 -8.58
C CYS A 88 -4.56 20.03 -8.98
N SER A 89 -4.15 20.87 -9.92
CA SER A 89 -4.84 22.12 -10.29
C SER A 89 -6.28 21.92 -10.81
N SER A 90 -6.69 20.68 -11.09
CA SER A 90 -8.06 20.34 -11.49
C SER A 90 -9.09 20.61 -10.39
N THR A 91 -8.74 20.47 -9.11
CA THR A 91 -9.67 20.77 -8.00
C THR A 91 -9.83 22.27 -7.77
N LEU A 92 -8.80 23.08 -8.08
CA LEU A 92 -8.87 24.54 -8.00
C LEU A 92 -9.82 25.13 -9.06
N ARG A 93 -9.86 24.55 -10.27
CA ARG A 93 -10.75 24.97 -11.36
C ARG A 93 -12.22 24.58 -11.10
N ALA A 94 -12.47 23.49 -10.38
CA ALA A 94 -13.82 23.09 -10.00
C ALA A 94 -14.43 24.06 -8.96
N ARG A 95 -13.62 24.57 -8.03
CA ARG A 95 -14.08 25.49 -6.98
C ARG A 95 -14.37 26.91 -7.48
N SER A 96 -13.77 27.34 -8.59
CA SER A 96 -13.99 28.69 -9.13
C SER A 96 -15.26 28.83 -9.97
N ARG A 97 -15.99 27.74 -10.25
CA ARG A 97 -17.19 27.75 -11.11
C ARG A 97 -18.51 27.68 -10.35
N SER A 98 -18.47 27.56 -9.02
CA SER A 98 -19.64 27.63 -8.14
C SER A 98 -19.63 28.95 -7.35
N GLY A 99 -19.93 30.06 -8.03
CA GLY A 99 -20.37 31.30 -7.39
C GLY A 99 -21.91 31.29 -7.26
N PRO A 100 -22.49 31.99 -6.27
CA PRO A 100 -23.90 31.82 -5.90
C PRO A 100 -24.86 32.35 -6.96
N ALA A 101 -26.02 31.71 -7.06
CA ALA A 101 -27.20 32.22 -7.76
C ALA A 101 -27.82 33.40 -7.01
#